data_AF-A0A958JAS6-F1
#
_entry.id   AF-A0A958JAS6-F1
#
_cell.length_a   1.000
_cell.length_b   1.000
_cell.length_c   1.000
_cell.angle_alpha   90.00
_cell.angle_beta   90.00
_cell.angle_gamma   90.00
#
_symmetry.space_group_name_H-M   'P 1'
#
loop_
_entity.id
_entity.type
_entity.pdbx_description
1 polymer ?
#
loop_
_entity_poly.entity_id
_entity_poly.type
_entity_poly.pdbx_seq_one_letter_code
_entity_poly.pdbx_strand_id
1 'polypeptide(L)'
;MSEVIGENLPLDNRHIATLYGPSHAEEVSQEIPTAVVAASSDLSTARRVRDLFLTDYFRVYSSQDIIGVEYGGSLKNVVAIAAGICDGAGFGDNTKAALLTRALAEISRMGVTMGAQPETFAGLSGIGDLIV
;
A
#
# COMPACT_ATOMS: atom_id res chain seq x y z
N MET A 1 8.17 -7.36 0.76
CA MET A 1 9.27 -7.05 1.70
C MET A 1 9.33 -8.09 2.80
N SER A 2 8.18 -8.53 3.29
CA SER A 2 7.99 -9.56 4.31
C SER A 2 8.70 -10.86 3.99
N GLU A 3 8.61 -11.34 2.75
CA GLU A 3 9.36 -12.53 2.28
C GLU A 3 10.86 -12.35 2.44
N VAL A 4 11.41 -11.22 1.94
CA VAL A 4 12.84 -10.91 2.08
C VAL A 4 13.27 -10.86 3.55
N ILE A 5 12.45 -10.24 4.41
CA ILE A 5 12.73 -10.19 5.85
C ILE A 5 12.73 -11.60 6.46
N GLY A 6 11.74 -12.44 6.13
CA GLY A 6 11.62 -13.81 6.62
C GLY A 6 12.73 -14.74 6.11
N GLU A 7 13.25 -14.51 4.91
CA GLU A 7 14.36 -15.28 4.33
C GLU A 7 15.72 -14.88 4.92
N ASN A 8 15.89 -13.61 5.29
CA ASN A 8 17.20 -13.06 5.67
C ASN A 8 17.38 -12.87 7.18
N LEU A 9 16.31 -12.90 7.98
CA LEU A 9 16.37 -12.77 9.43
C LEU A 9 15.78 -14.00 10.12
N PRO A 10 16.32 -14.42 11.28
CA PRO A 10 15.80 -15.56 12.05
C PRO A 10 14.53 -15.17 12.83
N LEU A 11 13.50 -14.73 12.11
CA LEU A 11 12.20 -14.30 12.63
C LEU A 11 11.09 -15.17 12.05
N ASP A 12 10.10 -15.50 12.88
CA ASP A 12 8.87 -16.12 12.40
C ASP A 12 8.05 -15.09 11.59
N ASN A 13 7.58 -15.46 10.41
CA ASN A 13 6.75 -14.61 9.54
C ASN A 13 5.49 -14.07 10.23
N ARG A 14 5.00 -14.75 11.27
CA ARG A 14 3.89 -14.26 12.10
C ARG A 14 4.22 -13.00 12.90
N HIS A 15 5.51 -12.70 13.08
CA HIS A 15 5.98 -11.49 13.75
C HIS A 15 6.36 -10.36 12.79
N ILE A 16 6.19 -10.56 11.49
CA ILE A 16 6.44 -9.55 10.48
C ILE A 16 5.13 -8.85 10.14
N ALA A 17 5.16 -7.52 10.17
CA ALA A 17 4.06 -6.70 9.72
C ALA A 17 4.56 -5.58 8.82
N THR A 18 3.69 -5.10 7.95
CA THR A 18 3.90 -3.96 7.09
C THR A 18 2.95 -2.84 7.43
N LEU A 19 3.32 -1.62 7.04
CA LEU A 19 2.50 -0.43 7.21
C LEU A 19 2.53 0.34 5.88
N TYR A 20 1.40 0.37 5.17
CA TYR A 20 1.29 0.97 3.83
C TYR A 20 -0.01 1.77 3.68
N GLY A 21 0.00 2.75 2.78
CA GLY A 21 -1.13 3.62 2.47
C GLY A 21 -0.67 5.04 2.16
N PRO A 22 -1.59 5.91 1.73
CA PRO A 22 -1.29 7.31 1.44
C PRO A 22 -0.79 7.97 2.73
N SER A 23 0.52 8.26 2.79
CA SER A 23 1.19 8.68 4.02
C SER A 23 2.43 9.52 3.73
N HIS A 24 2.24 10.60 2.96
CA HIS A 24 3.31 11.56 2.72
C HIS A 24 3.90 12.03 4.04
N ALA A 25 5.20 11.78 4.24
CA ALA A 25 5.85 11.97 5.52
C ALA A 25 5.75 13.43 6.02
N GLU A 26 5.74 14.39 5.09
CA GLU A 26 5.52 15.80 5.38
C GLU A 26 4.16 16.04 6.04
N GLU A 27 3.07 15.51 5.48
CA GLU A 27 1.72 15.66 6.02
C GLU A 27 1.57 14.98 7.38
N VAL A 28 2.12 13.77 7.53
CA VAL A 28 2.12 13.04 8.80
C VAL A 28 2.86 13.82 9.89
N SER A 29 3.98 14.46 9.55
CA SER A 29 4.77 15.27 10.49
C SER A 29 4.07 16.56 10.93
N GLN A 30 3.12 17.04 10.13
CA GLN A 30 2.28 18.21 10.40
C GLN A 30 0.94 17.84 11.06
N GLU A 31 0.78 16.59 11.50
CA GLU A 31 -0.44 16.08 12.13
C GLU A 31 -1.68 16.18 11.21
N ILE A 32 -1.48 16.19 9.89
CA ILE A 32 -2.58 16.17 8.92
C ILE A 32 -3.21 14.77 8.92
N PRO A 33 -4.55 14.67 8.96
CA PRO A 33 -5.24 13.38 9.02
C PRO A 33 -4.80 12.42 7.92
N THR A 34 -4.22 11.29 8.34
CA THR A 34 -3.62 10.28 7.46
C THR A 34 -4.20 8.91 7.78
N ALA A 35 -4.43 8.09 6.75
CA ALA A 35 -4.98 6.73 6.92
C ALA A 35 -4.10 5.69 6.23
N VAL A 36 -3.70 4.65 6.97
CA VAL A 36 -2.85 3.56 6.49
C VAL A 36 -3.36 2.19 6.95
N VAL A 37 -2.77 1.13 6.39
CA VAL A 37 -3.05 -0.27 6.70
C VAL A 37 -1.80 -0.91 7.28
N ALA A 38 -1.94 -1.45 8.49
CA ALA A 38 -1.01 -2.41 9.05
C ALA A 38 -1.42 -3.83 8.63
N ALA A 39 -0.53 -4.58 7.98
CA ALA A 39 -0.84 -5.93 7.51
C ALA A 39 0.17 -6.96 7.98
N SER A 40 -0.30 -8.17 8.30
CA SER A 40 0.55 -9.29 8.72
C SER A 40 -0.14 -10.61 8.41
N SER A 41 0.63 -11.69 8.24
CA SER A 41 0.05 -13.04 8.18
C SER A 41 -0.68 -13.42 9.48
N ASP A 42 -0.28 -12.83 10.62
CA ASP A 42 -0.98 -12.93 11.90
C ASP A 42 -1.70 -11.62 12.25
N LEU A 43 -3.03 -11.67 12.36
CA LEU A 43 -3.83 -10.51 12.71
C LEU A 43 -3.47 -9.92 14.07
N SER A 44 -2.95 -10.74 15.00
CA SER A 44 -2.52 -10.26 16.31
C SER A 44 -1.34 -9.29 16.19
N THR A 45 -0.38 -9.59 15.32
CA THR A 45 0.77 -8.74 15.01
C THR A 45 0.33 -7.46 14.28
N ALA A 46 -0.56 -7.56 13.30
CA ALA A 46 -1.11 -6.38 12.61
C ALA A 46 -1.85 -5.44 13.59
N ARG A 47 -2.64 -5.99 14.52
CA ARG A 47 -3.33 -5.20 15.56
C ARG A 47 -2.34 -4.58 16.55
N ARG A 48 -1.27 -5.28 16.91
CA ARG A 48 -0.22 -4.72 17.77
C ARG A 48 0.44 -3.52 17.12
N VAL A 49 0.78 -3.59 15.82
CA VAL A 49 1.30 -2.43 15.08
C VAL A 49 0.27 -1.32 15.01
N ARG A 50 -0.99 -1.64 14.69
CA ARG A 50 -2.09 -0.66 14.71
C ARG A 50 -2.15 0.10 16.02
N ASP A 51 -2.18 -0.60 17.15
CA ASP A 51 -2.34 0.02 18.47
C ASP A 51 -1.12 0.85 18.89
N LEU A 52 0.06 0.55 18.34
CA LEU A 52 1.30 1.31 18.58
C LEU A 52 1.33 2.63 17.80
N PHE A 53 0.78 2.66 16.58
CA PHE A 53 0.86 3.82 15.68
C PHE A 53 -0.42 4.65 15.62
N LEU A 54 -1.56 4.11 16.08
CA LEU A 54 -2.83 4.84 16.05
C LEU A 54 -2.78 6.09 16.93
N THR A 55 -3.03 7.25 16.33
CA THR A 55 -3.23 8.53 17.03
C THR A 55 -4.58 9.14 16.65
N ASP A 56 -4.84 10.37 17.11
CA ASP A 56 -6.00 11.18 16.72
C ASP A 56 -5.94 11.66 15.27
N TYR A 57 -4.74 11.83 14.70
CA TYR A 57 -4.53 12.20 13.29
C TYR A 57 -4.01 11.06 12.40
N PHE A 58 -3.46 9.98 12.96
CA PHE A 58 -2.90 8.86 12.21
C PHE A 58 -3.75 7.60 12.40
N ARG A 59 -4.65 7.35 11.45
CA ARG A 59 -5.59 6.22 11.47
C ARG A 59 -4.94 4.97 10.89
N VAL A 60 -4.93 3.88 11.66
CA VAL A 60 -4.40 2.59 11.19
C VAL A 60 -5.50 1.54 11.14
N TYR A 61 -5.63 0.86 10.00
CA TYR A 61 -6.48 -0.31 9.79
C TYR A 61 -5.65 -1.59 9.86
N SER A 62 -6.19 -2.69 10.37
CA SER A 62 -5.48 -3.97 10.43
C SER A 62 -5.98 -4.92 9.32
N SER A 63 -5.07 -5.55 8.58
CA SER A 63 -5.38 -6.54 7.54
C SER A 63 -4.56 -7.84 7.73
N GLN A 64 -5.10 -8.97 7.27
CA GLN A 64 -4.33 -10.22 7.12
C GLN A 64 -3.74 -10.41 5.73
N ASP A 65 -4.15 -9.58 4.76
CA ASP A 65 -3.65 -9.64 3.39
C ASP A 65 -2.34 -8.88 3.23
N ILE A 66 -1.28 -9.40 3.85
CA ILE A 66 0.06 -8.80 3.76
C ILE A 66 0.57 -8.75 2.31
N ILE A 67 0.21 -9.75 1.51
CA ILE A 67 0.61 -9.87 0.10
C ILE A 67 -0.02 -8.72 -0.72
N GLY A 68 -1.33 -8.53 -0.64
CA GLY A 68 -2.02 -7.46 -1.36
C GLY A 68 -1.57 -6.07 -0.95
N VAL A 69 -1.37 -5.86 0.35
CA VAL A 69 -0.91 -4.57 0.90
C VAL A 69 0.50 -4.24 0.42
N GLU A 70 1.43 -5.20 0.41
CA GLU A 70 2.78 -5.00 -0.09
C GLU A 70 2.83 -4.75 -1.60
N TYR A 71 2.10 -5.53 -2.39
CA TYR A 71 2.09 -5.33 -3.84
C TYR A 71 1.43 -4.02 -4.24
N GLY A 72 0.32 -3.64 -3.59
CA GLY A 72 -0.33 -2.35 -3.83
C GLY A 72 0.62 -1.18 -3.57
N GLY A 73 1.26 -1.16 -2.39
CA GLY A 73 2.18 -0.08 -2.01
C GLY A 73 3.50 -0.05 -2.77
N SER A 74 4.01 -1.20 -3.22
CA SER A 74 5.28 -1.24 -3.98
C SER A 74 5.09 -0.92 -5.46
N LEU A 75 4.06 -1.47 -6.11
CA LEU A 75 3.85 -1.32 -7.55
C LEU A 75 3.38 0.08 -7.92
N LYS A 76 2.76 0.83 -6.99
CA LYS A 76 2.38 2.24 -7.22
C LYS A 76 3.54 3.12 -7.66
N ASN A 77 4.77 2.84 -7.22
CA ASN A 77 5.95 3.60 -7.61
C ASN A 77 6.28 3.44 -9.10
N VAL A 78 6.04 2.26 -9.67
CA VAL A 78 6.21 2.03 -11.12
C VAL A 78 5.17 2.84 -11.90
N VAL A 79 3.93 2.88 -11.40
CA VAL A 79 2.86 3.67 -12.00
C VAL A 79 3.11 5.17 -11.87
N ALA A 80 3.65 5.62 -10.75
CA ALA A 80 4.01 7.02 -10.51
C ALA A 80 5.06 7.52 -11.52
N ILE A 81 6.04 6.68 -11.87
CA ILE A 81 7.01 7.00 -12.93
C ILE A 81 6.29 7.19 -14.27
N ALA A 82 5.38 6.29 -14.64
CA ALA A 82 4.61 6.40 -15.87
C ALA A 82 3.68 7.64 -15.88
N ALA A 83 3.05 7.96 -14.74
CA ALA A 83 2.25 9.16 -14.57
C ALA A 83 3.09 10.44 -14.71
N GLY A 84 4.30 10.46 -14.13
CA GLY A 84 5.24 11.57 -14.28
C GLY A 84 5.74 11.76 -15.72
N ILE A 85 5.86 10.67 -16.50
CA ILE A 85 6.13 10.77 -17.94
C ILE A 85 4.94 11.41 -18.67
N CYS A 86 3.71 11.05 -18.33
CA CYS A 86 2.52 11.69 -18.89
C CYS A 86 2.46 13.19 -18.58
N ASP A 87 2.81 13.57 -17.34
CA ASP A 87 2.89 14.98 -16.93
C ASP A 87 3.98 15.73 -17.69
N GLY A 88 5.17 15.15 -17.79
CA GLY A 88 6.30 15.74 -18.53
C GLY A 88 6.03 15.87 -20.03
N ALA A 89 5.18 15.01 -20.60
CA ALA A 89 4.72 15.09 -21.99
C ALA A 89 3.59 16.12 -22.20
N GLY A 90 3.08 16.75 -21.13
CA GLY A 90 1.98 17.71 -21.20
C GLY A 90 0.62 17.06 -21.48
N PHE A 91 0.45 15.78 -21.16
CA PHE A 91 -0.86 15.13 -21.25
C PHE A 91 -1.76 15.58 -20.09
N GLY A 92 -3.06 15.69 -20.36
CA GLY A 92 -4.06 16.07 -19.36
C GLY A 92 -4.55 14.91 -18.49
N ASP A 93 -5.40 15.25 -17.53
CA ASP A 93 -5.91 14.34 -16.51
C ASP A 93 -6.59 13.09 -17.08
N ASN A 94 -7.25 13.18 -18.24
CA ASN A 94 -7.90 12.03 -18.89
C ASN A 94 -6.91 10.91 -19.23
N THR A 95 -5.73 11.26 -19.74
CA THR A 95 -4.69 10.28 -20.10
C THR A 95 -4.11 9.66 -18.84
N LYS A 96 -3.86 10.47 -17.80
CA LYS A 96 -3.39 9.98 -16.51
C LYS A 96 -4.43 9.07 -15.86
N ALA A 97 -5.70 9.44 -15.84
CA ALA A 97 -6.79 8.63 -15.28
C ALA A 97 -6.92 7.28 -16.01
N ALA A 98 -6.81 7.27 -17.34
CA ALA A 98 -6.79 6.03 -18.13
C ALA A 98 -5.58 5.15 -17.79
N LEU A 99 -4.40 5.73 -17.61
CA LEU A 99 -3.19 5.03 -17.17
C LEU A 99 -3.39 4.40 -15.79
N LEU A 100 -3.81 5.18 -14.79
CA LEU A 100 -4.00 4.72 -13.41
C LEU A 100 -5.04 3.60 -13.33
N THR A 101 -6.15 3.72 -14.07
CA THR A 101 -7.21 2.69 -14.10
C THR A 101 -6.68 1.37 -14.66
N ARG A 102 -5.92 1.42 -15.75
CA ARG A 102 -5.32 0.22 -16.34
C ARG A 102 -4.26 -0.40 -15.44
N ALA A 103 -3.42 0.44 -14.84
CA ALA A 103 -2.38 0.00 -13.92
C ALA A 103 -2.97 -0.70 -12.69
N LEU A 104 -4.03 -0.16 -12.10
CA LEU A 104 -4.72 -0.79 -10.97
C LEU A 104 -5.28 -2.17 -11.35
N ALA A 105 -5.86 -2.31 -12.54
CA ALA A 105 -6.36 -3.59 -13.03
C ALA A 105 -5.24 -4.61 -13.26
N GLU A 106 -4.06 -4.17 -13.74
CA GLU A 106 -2.88 -5.02 -13.91
C GLU A 106 -2.30 -5.47 -12.57
N ILE A 107 -2.13 -4.53 -11.62
CA ILE A 107 -1.68 -4.80 -10.25
C ILE A 107 -2.61 -5.79 -9.56
N SER A 108 -3.93 -5.59 -9.66
CA SER A 108 -4.92 -6.48 -9.04
C SER A 108 -4.85 -7.90 -9.61
N ARG A 109 -4.79 -8.07 -10.95
CA ARG A 109 -4.65 -9.41 -11.57
C ARG A 109 -3.36 -10.11 -11.14
N MET A 110 -2.25 -9.37 -11.08
CA MET A 110 -0.97 -9.91 -10.63
C MET A 110 -1.06 -10.34 -9.16
N GLY A 111 -1.54 -9.46 -8.28
CA GLY A 111 -1.65 -9.73 -6.85
C GLY A 111 -2.55 -10.93 -6.54
N VAL A 112 -3.70 -11.03 -7.19
CA VAL A 112 -4.61 -12.19 -7.03
C VAL A 112 -3.92 -13.49 -7.43
N THR A 113 -3.12 -13.48 -8.51
CA THR A 113 -2.32 -14.65 -8.92
C THR A 113 -1.28 -15.02 -7.85
N MET A 114 -0.78 -14.05 -7.09
CA MET A 114 0.16 -14.23 -5.98
C MET A 114 -0.53 -14.55 -4.64
N GLY A 115 -1.86 -14.65 -4.60
CA GLY A 115 -2.63 -14.99 -3.39
C GLY A 115 -3.17 -13.79 -2.60
N ALA A 116 -3.10 -12.58 -3.13
CA ALA A 116 -3.73 -11.40 -2.52
C ALA A 116 -5.26 -11.40 -2.66
N GLN A 117 -5.93 -10.63 -1.81
CA GLN A 117 -7.36 -10.38 -1.88
C GLN A 117 -7.66 -9.23 -2.86
N PRO A 118 -8.59 -9.40 -3.83
CA PRO A 118 -8.95 -8.35 -4.77
C PRO A 118 -9.36 -7.02 -4.10
N GLU A 119 -10.05 -7.11 -2.96
CA GLU A 119 -10.60 -5.97 -2.23
C GLU A 119 -9.50 -5.05 -1.67
N THR A 120 -8.32 -5.60 -1.37
CA THR A 120 -7.16 -4.83 -0.87
C THR A 120 -6.71 -3.76 -1.87
N PHE A 121 -6.81 -4.05 -3.18
CA PHE A 121 -6.43 -3.10 -4.23
C PHE A 121 -7.45 -1.96 -4.39
N ALA A 122 -8.69 -2.16 -3.98
CA ALA A 122 -9.68 -1.09 -3.91
C ALA A 122 -9.57 -0.23 -2.64
N GLY A 123 -8.68 -0.61 -1.70
CA GLY A 123 -8.46 0.07 -0.43
C GLY A 123 -7.31 1.07 -0.42
N LEU A 124 -6.91 1.48 0.79
CA LEU A 124 -5.87 2.49 1.05
C LEU A 124 -4.51 2.10 0.44
N SER A 125 -4.09 0.83 0.57
CA SER A 125 -2.80 0.36 0.03
C SER A 125 -2.81 0.13 -1.48
N GLY A 126 -3.97 0.19 -2.14
CA GLY A 126 -4.11 0.08 -3.58
C GLY A 126 -4.41 1.44 -4.19
N ILE A 127 -5.67 1.68 -4.54
CA ILE A 127 -6.10 2.94 -5.17
C ILE A 127 -5.80 4.17 -4.30
N GLY A 128 -5.87 4.07 -2.97
CA GLY A 128 -5.63 5.20 -2.06
C GLY A 128 -4.23 5.78 -2.19
N ASP A 129 -3.21 4.92 -2.16
CA ASP A 129 -1.79 5.30 -2.32
C ASP A 129 -1.39 5.52 -3.79
N LEU A 130 -2.19 5.05 -4.75
CA LEU A 130 -1.92 5.20 -6.18
C LEU A 130 -2.27 6.60 -6.73
N ILE A 131 -3.23 7.29 -6.10
CA ILE A 131 -3.74 8.58 -6.58
C ILE A 131 -2.86 9.76 -6.13
N VAL A 132 -2.13 9.60 -5.02
CA VAL A 132 -1.29 10.63 -4.40
C VAL A 132 0.12 10.69 -4.97
#